data_AF-A0A516KI67-F1
#
_entry.id   AF-A0A516KI67-F1
#
_cell.length_a   1.000
_cell.length_b   1.000
_cell.length_c   1.000
_cell.angle_alpha   90.00
_cell.angle_beta   90.00
_cell.angle_gamma   90.00
#
_symmetry.space_group_name_H-M   'P 1'
#
loop_
_entity.id
_entity.type
_entity.pdbx_description
1 polymer ?
#
loop_
_entity_poly.entity_id
_entity_poly.type
_entity_poly.pdbx_seq_one_letter_code
_entity_poly.pdbx_strand_id
1 'polypeptide(L)'
;MGKLLVFFIAGSIGILLRFFILGKFDLDQLFLLLLFPIATIFVYGIMRYQIRKDASFQATGDPYDMQTKMAERYSTGLKVVTHGKDIIGEFNRFYKKKWHRVITEVIGSTFHINLTFNLSSHIKIVGINEHALARNSQWEIYENNKLVGQIRTDHSLKNVAKLKETFILELGEETFNFYSLSIGSETKVEKNNLEVANGKRRKGSIYGITVNEANKQHEEVLFAVFVLFNYVYEQ
;
A
#
# COMPACT_ATOMS: atom_id res chain seq x y z
N MET A 1 -10.51 10.28 -4.23
CA MET A 1 -10.86 11.10 -5.42
C MET A 1 -11.78 10.30 -6.34
N GLY A 2 -11.37 9.12 -6.80
CA GLY A 2 -12.19 8.22 -7.65
C GLY A 2 -13.65 8.04 -7.23
N LYS A 3 -13.94 7.70 -5.97
CA LYS A 3 -15.34 7.50 -5.48
C LYS A 3 -16.26 8.71 -5.73
N LEU A 4 -15.77 9.93 -5.50
CA LEU A 4 -16.58 11.16 -5.68
C LEU A 4 -16.92 11.38 -7.16
N LEU A 5 -15.96 11.13 -8.05
CA LEU A 5 -16.19 11.21 -9.50
C LEU A 5 -17.16 10.14 -9.98
N VAL A 6 -17.08 8.92 -9.43
CA VAL A 6 -18.04 7.84 -9.76
C VAL A 6 -19.44 8.22 -9.31
N PHE A 7 -19.62 8.77 -8.10
CA PHE A 7 -20.94 9.25 -7.66
C PHE A 7 -21.46 10.40 -8.52
N PHE A 8 -20.59 11.31 -8.93
CA PHE A 8 -20.95 12.37 -9.88
C PHE A 8 -21.44 11.82 -11.22
N ILE A 9 -20.71 10.87 -11.82
CA ILE A 9 -21.07 10.26 -13.10
C ILE A 9 -22.39 9.46 -12.96
N ALA A 10 -22.49 8.60 -11.94
CA ALA A 10 -23.68 7.80 -11.71
C ALA A 10 -24.92 8.66 -11.47
N GLY A 11 -24.81 9.71 -10.67
CA GLY A 11 -25.91 10.65 -10.44
C GLY A 11 -26.24 11.48 -11.67
N SER A 12 -25.25 11.87 -12.50
CA SER A 12 -25.49 12.53 -13.79
C SER A 12 -26.34 11.67 -14.72
N ILE A 13 -25.99 10.38 -14.83
CA ILE A 13 -26.75 9.39 -15.61
C ILE A 13 -28.18 9.27 -15.05
N GLY A 14 -28.32 9.21 -13.73
CA GLY A 14 -29.62 9.16 -13.06
C GLY A 14 -30.51 10.36 -13.38
N ILE A 15 -29.97 11.58 -13.32
CA ILE A 15 -30.70 12.82 -13.67
C ILE A 15 -31.10 12.81 -15.15
N LEU A 16 -30.20 12.42 -16.06
CA LEU A 16 -30.49 12.32 -17.49
C LEU A 16 -31.61 11.30 -17.77
N LEU A 17 -31.54 10.11 -17.18
CA LEU A 17 -32.59 9.10 -17.33
C LEU A 17 -33.94 9.61 -16.79
N ARG A 18 -33.95 10.26 -15.63
CA ARG A 18 -35.16 10.87 -15.06
C ARG A 18 -35.74 11.91 -16.00
N PHE A 19 -34.91 12.74 -16.62
CA PHE A 19 -35.33 13.74 -17.59
C PHE A 19 -35.96 13.09 -18.83
N PHE A 20 -35.33 12.08 -19.42
CA PHE A 20 -35.86 11.41 -20.62
C PHE A 20 -37.13 10.59 -20.36
N ILE A 21 -37.26 9.95 -19.19
CA ILE A 21 -38.40 9.07 -18.88
C ILE A 21 -39.60 9.86 -18.35
N LEU A 22 -39.36 10.81 -17.42
CA LEU A 22 -40.43 11.53 -16.71
C LEU A 22 -40.61 12.97 -17.21
N GLY A 23 -39.72 13.47 -18.06
CA GLY A 23 -39.71 14.88 -18.48
C GLY A 23 -39.39 15.87 -17.35
N LYS A 24 -38.98 15.38 -16.17
CA LYS A 24 -38.76 16.20 -14.97
C LYS A 24 -37.28 16.48 -14.80
N PHE A 25 -36.91 17.75 -14.88
CA PHE A 25 -35.60 18.23 -14.52
C PHE A 25 -35.65 18.91 -13.15
N ASP A 26 -34.71 18.55 -12.28
CA ASP A 26 -34.69 18.98 -10.89
C ASP A 26 -33.36 19.68 -10.61
N LEU A 27 -33.42 21.00 -10.48
CA LEU A 27 -32.24 21.84 -10.30
C LEU A 27 -31.55 21.57 -8.96
N ASP A 28 -32.30 21.24 -7.91
CA ASP A 28 -31.73 20.98 -6.58
C ASP A 28 -30.85 19.73 -6.61
N GLN A 29 -31.29 18.70 -7.33
CA GLN A 29 -30.51 17.48 -7.54
C GLN A 29 -29.23 17.75 -8.34
N LEU A 30 -29.31 18.62 -9.36
CA LEU A 30 -28.13 19.04 -10.12
C LEU A 30 -27.14 19.82 -9.23
N PHE A 31 -27.62 20.76 -8.43
CA PHE A 31 -26.75 21.52 -7.51
C PHE A 31 -26.05 20.62 -6.51
N LEU A 32 -26.77 19.67 -5.91
CA LEU A 32 -26.20 18.69 -4.99
C LEU A 32 -25.14 17.82 -5.70
N LEU A 33 -25.40 17.43 -6.95
CA LEU A 33 -24.45 16.67 -7.75
C LEU A 33 -23.16 17.47 -8.04
N LEU A 34 -23.26 18.77 -8.30
CA LEU A 34 -22.10 19.65 -8.55
C LEU A 34 -21.19 19.81 -7.33
N LEU A 35 -21.63 19.46 -6.12
CA LEU A 35 -20.75 19.43 -4.94
C LEU A 35 -19.67 18.34 -5.04
N PHE A 36 -19.92 17.22 -5.73
CA PHE A 36 -18.95 16.13 -5.88
C PHE A 36 -17.65 16.55 -6.60
N PRO A 37 -17.66 17.21 -7.78
CA PRO A 37 -16.44 17.68 -8.42
C PRO A 37 -15.74 18.77 -7.60
N ILE A 38 -16.48 19.64 -6.91
CA ILE A 38 -15.89 20.63 -5.99
C ILE A 38 -15.12 19.92 -4.87
N ALA A 39 -15.77 18.98 -4.16
CA ALA A 39 -15.12 18.16 -3.13
C ALA A 39 -13.92 17.37 -3.66
N THR A 40 -13.99 16.92 -4.92
CA THR A 40 -12.89 16.22 -5.59
C THR A 40 -11.64 17.09 -5.68
N ILE A 41 -11.77 18.38 -6.02
CA ILE A 41 -10.65 19.33 -6.08
C ILE A 41 -10.01 19.49 -4.68
N PHE A 42 -10.82 19.63 -3.63
CA PHE A 42 -10.33 19.73 -2.25
C PHE A 42 -9.53 18.48 -1.84
N VAL A 43 -10.09 17.29 -2.08
CA VAL A 43 -9.42 16.01 -1.77
C VAL A 43 -8.11 15.86 -2.55
N TYR A 44 -8.09 16.28 -3.81
CA TYR A 44 -6.87 16.28 -4.63
C TYR A 44 -5.77 17.17 -4.02
N GLY A 45 -6.13 18.35 -3.51
CA GLY A 45 -5.21 19.24 -2.80
C GLY A 45 -4.58 18.58 -1.57
N ILE A 46 -5.40 17.93 -0.73
CA ILE A 46 -4.93 17.19 0.46
C ILE A 46 -3.99 16.06 0.05
N MET A 47 -4.34 15.30 -0.98
CA MET A 47 -3.49 14.21 -1.49
C MET A 47 -2.13 14.73 -1.96
N ARG A 48 -2.09 15.83 -2.72
CA ARG A 48 -0.83 16.45 -3.18
C ARG A 48 0.03 16.95 -2.01
N TYR A 49 -0.61 17.49 -0.97
CA TYR A 49 0.06 17.89 0.25
C TYR A 49 0.68 16.69 0.98
N GLN A 50 -0.05 15.57 1.10
CA GLN A 50 0.48 14.35 1.72
C GLN A 50 1.63 13.75 0.92
N ILE A 51 1.54 13.70 -0.41
CA ILE A 51 2.65 13.22 -1.28
C ILE A 51 3.93 14.02 -1.02
N ARG A 52 3.83 15.35 -0.91
CA ARG A 52 5.00 16.19 -0.59
C ARG A 52 5.57 15.87 0.78
N LYS A 53 4.70 15.66 1.78
CA LYS A 53 5.11 15.30 3.14
C LYS A 53 5.78 13.92 3.24
N ASP A 54 5.38 12.97 2.40
CA ASP A 54 6.00 11.65 2.33
C ASP A 54 7.36 11.72 1.62
N ALA A 55 7.46 12.53 0.55
CA ALA A 55 8.71 12.76 -0.18
C ALA A 55 9.73 13.62 0.60
N SER A 56 9.29 14.44 1.55
CA SER A 56 10.16 15.26 2.40
C SER A 56 10.34 14.67 3.80
N PHE A 57 10.12 13.36 3.96
CA PHE A 57 10.23 12.70 5.25
C PHE A 57 11.69 12.69 5.74
N GLN A 58 11.87 13.00 7.02
CA GLN A 58 13.14 12.87 7.72
C GLN A 58 12.86 12.18 9.05
N ALA A 59 13.65 11.16 9.37
CA ALA A 59 13.50 10.40 10.59
C ALA A 59 14.07 11.18 11.79
N THR A 60 13.35 11.16 12.90
CA THR A 60 13.70 11.86 14.13
C THR A 60 14.17 10.89 15.20
N GLY A 61 15.40 10.38 15.04
CA GLY A 61 16.13 9.64 16.10
C GLY A 61 15.42 8.39 16.63
N ASP A 62 14.57 7.78 15.82
CA ASP A 62 13.75 6.63 16.20
C ASP A 62 14.59 5.34 16.31
N PRO A 63 14.15 4.36 17.11
CA PRO A 63 14.92 3.14 17.41
C PRO A 63 14.85 2.07 16.31
N TYR A 64 14.17 2.35 15.20
CA TYR A 64 14.11 1.44 14.06
C TYR A 64 15.25 1.72 13.10
N ASP A 65 15.82 0.65 12.56
CA ASP A 65 16.91 0.74 11.59
C ASP A 65 16.40 1.40 10.32
N MET A 66 15.53 0.73 9.57
CA MET A 66 14.92 1.26 8.35
C MET A 66 13.52 1.83 8.59
N GLN A 67 13.24 2.98 7.99
CA GLN A 67 11.99 3.71 8.18
C GLN A 67 11.49 4.39 6.92
N THR A 68 10.19 4.60 6.85
CA THR A 68 9.55 5.44 5.82
C THR A 68 8.26 6.04 6.33
N LYS A 69 7.80 7.08 5.63
CA LYS A 69 6.47 7.64 5.81
C LYS A 69 5.59 7.32 4.61
N MET A 70 4.43 6.78 4.90
CA MET A 70 3.43 6.37 3.93
C MET A 70 2.05 6.84 4.39
N ALA A 71 1.83 8.15 4.34
CA ALA A 71 0.50 8.72 4.58
C ALA A 71 -0.39 8.55 3.34
N GLU A 72 0.19 8.72 2.14
CA GLU A 72 -0.51 8.55 0.87
C GLU A 72 -0.15 7.21 0.20
N ARG A 73 -1.13 6.31 0.07
CA ARG A 73 -1.00 4.94 -0.45
C ARG A 73 -1.43 4.74 -1.92
N TYR A 74 -2.15 5.68 -2.52
CA TYR A 74 -2.76 5.49 -3.85
C TYR A 74 -1.89 5.99 -5.00
N SER A 75 -1.08 7.01 -4.78
CA SER A 75 -0.30 7.68 -5.81
C SER A 75 1.01 6.96 -6.13
N THR A 76 1.51 7.26 -7.31
CA THR A 76 2.86 6.89 -7.77
C THR A 76 3.93 7.88 -7.27
N GLY A 77 3.61 8.69 -6.26
CA GLY A 77 4.55 9.64 -5.68
C GLY A 77 5.68 8.93 -4.94
N LEU A 78 6.89 9.46 -5.06
CA LEU A 78 8.09 8.99 -4.37
C LEU A 78 7.93 9.12 -2.85
N LYS A 79 8.49 8.14 -2.15
CA LYS A 79 8.56 8.07 -0.69
C LYS A 79 10.00 7.79 -0.31
N VAL A 80 10.49 8.52 0.67
CA VAL A 80 11.87 8.39 1.14
C VAL A 80 12.00 7.21 2.08
N VAL A 81 13.10 6.49 1.96
CA VAL A 81 13.55 5.45 2.89
C VAL A 81 14.77 5.96 3.63
N THR A 82 14.73 5.86 4.96
CA THR A 82 15.83 6.28 5.82
C THR A 82 16.36 5.10 6.62
N HIS A 83 17.66 5.08 6.89
CA HIS A 83 18.27 4.25 7.91
C HIS A 83 18.79 5.14 9.04
N GLY A 84 18.18 5.04 10.23
CA GLY A 84 18.40 6.05 11.27
C GLY A 84 18.02 7.45 10.76
N LYS A 85 18.97 8.39 10.70
CA LYS A 85 18.75 9.76 10.17
C LYS A 85 19.12 9.91 8.69
N ASP A 86 19.78 8.91 8.11
CA ASP A 86 20.34 9.01 6.77
C ASP A 86 19.32 8.55 5.73
N ILE A 87 19.21 9.29 4.63
CA ILE A 87 18.40 8.88 3.48
C ILE A 87 19.21 7.85 2.70
N ILE A 88 18.69 6.62 2.62
CA ILE A 88 19.35 5.50 1.93
C ILE A 88 18.72 5.16 0.59
N GLY A 89 17.55 5.72 0.30
CA GLY A 89 16.92 5.57 -1.00
C GLY A 89 15.46 5.98 -1.00
N GLU A 90 14.72 5.44 -1.96
CA GLU A 90 13.33 5.81 -2.21
C GLU A 90 12.53 4.65 -2.76
N PHE A 91 11.21 4.75 -2.67
CA PHE A 91 10.32 3.83 -3.35
C PHE A 91 9.06 4.53 -3.82
N ASN A 92 8.38 3.90 -4.76
CA ASN A 92 7.05 4.32 -5.18
C ASN A 92 6.20 3.14 -5.62
N ARG A 93 4.90 3.36 -5.55
CA ARG A 93 3.93 2.48 -6.20
C ARG A 93 3.96 2.71 -7.71
N PHE A 94 3.78 1.66 -8.48
CA PHE A 94 3.52 1.75 -9.90
C PHE A 94 2.30 0.92 -10.31
N TYR A 95 1.69 1.32 -11.42
CA TYR A 95 0.55 0.62 -12.01
C TYR A 95 0.93 0.14 -13.40
N LYS A 96 0.69 -1.14 -13.68
CA LYS A 96 0.93 -1.71 -15.02
C LYS A 96 0.09 -1.01 -16.10
N LYS A 97 -1.11 -0.55 -15.76
CA LYS A 97 -2.00 0.21 -16.65
C LYS A 97 -2.54 1.46 -15.95
N LYS A 98 -2.69 2.57 -16.68
CA LYS A 98 -3.16 3.86 -16.12
C LYS A 98 -4.53 3.77 -15.45
N TRP A 99 -5.45 2.94 -15.98
CA TRP A 99 -6.79 2.76 -15.42
C TRP A 99 -6.81 1.95 -14.11
N HIS A 100 -5.78 1.14 -13.82
CA HIS A 100 -5.70 0.43 -12.54
C HIS A 100 -5.69 1.42 -11.37
N ARG A 101 -5.02 2.56 -11.52
CA ARG A 101 -5.04 3.63 -10.51
C ARG A 101 -6.46 4.12 -10.22
N VAL A 102 -7.25 4.37 -11.27
CA VAL A 102 -8.63 4.86 -11.12
C VAL A 102 -9.47 3.83 -10.38
N ILE A 103 -9.32 2.55 -10.70
CA ILE A 103 -10.00 1.46 -10.00
C ILE A 103 -9.58 1.38 -8.54
N THR A 104 -8.28 1.42 -8.24
CA THR A 104 -7.78 1.39 -6.87
C THR A 104 -8.33 2.56 -6.04
N GLU A 105 -8.43 3.76 -6.62
CA GLU A 105 -9.03 4.93 -5.95
C GLU A 105 -10.55 4.80 -5.69
N VAL A 106 -11.24 3.89 -6.38
CA VAL A 106 -12.67 3.61 -6.23
C VAL A 106 -12.92 2.43 -5.30
N ILE A 107 -12.22 1.31 -5.49
CA ILE A 107 -12.48 0.04 -4.81
C ILE A 107 -11.69 -0.07 -3.51
N GLY A 108 -10.42 0.34 -3.48
CA GLY A 108 -9.57 0.25 -2.29
C GLY A 108 -8.08 0.12 -2.62
N SER A 109 -7.23 0.42 -1.63
CA SER A 109 -5.77 0.55 -1.86
C SER A 109 -5.06 -0.77 -2.15
N THR A 110 -5.69 -1.88 -1.75
CA THR A 110 -5.19 -3.27 -1.84
C THR A 110 -5.15 -3.82 -3.27
N PHE A 111 -5.80 -3.14 -4.22
CA PHE A 111 -5.92 -3.58 -5.61
C PHE A 111 -4.71 -3.15 -6.45
N HIS A 112 -4.11 -4.07 -7.20
CA HIS A 112 -2.94 -3.81 -8.06
C HIS A 112 -1.79 -3.12 -7.30
N ILE A 113 -1.35 -3.71 -6.18
CA ILE A 113 -0.16 -3.22 -5.48
C ILE A 113 1.08 -3.76 -6.19
N ASN A 114 1.84 -2.86 -6.78
CA ASN A 114 3.20 -3.12 -7.25
C ASN A 114 4.09 -1.99 -6.75
N LEU A 115 5.27 -2.35 -6.26
CA LEU A 115 6.20 -1.42 -5.63
C LEU A 115 7.56 -1.53 -6.30
N THR A 116 8.25 -0.41 -6.42
CA THR A 116 9.64 -0.36 -6.86
C THR A 116 10.43 0.45 -5.85
N PHE A 117 11.59 -0.08 -5.46
CA PHE A 117 12.50 0.48 -4.49
C PHE A 117 13.84 0.70 -5.18
N ASN A 118 14.40 1.88 -4.97
CA ASN A 118 15.75 2.25 -5.36
C ASN A 118 16.54 2.45 -4.06
N LEU A 119 17.12 1.36 -3.54
CA LEU A 119 18.00 1.34 -2.37
C LEU A 119 19.43 1.08 -2.84
N SER A 120 20.24 0.32 -2.10
CA SER A 120 21.53 -0.15 -2.64
C SER A 120 21.32 -1.11 -3.82
N SER A 121 20.24 -1.91 -3.76
CA SER A 121 19.74 -2.73 -4.86
C SER A 121 18.43 -2.16 -5.43
N HIS A 122 18.16 -2.43 -6.71
CA HIS A 122 16.86 -2.12 -7.30
C HIS A 122 15.89 -3.28 -7.05
N ILE A 123 14.96 -3.11 -6.10
CA ILE A 123 13.98 -4.13 -5.74
C ILE A 123 12.62 -3.79 -6.35
N LYS A 124 12.00 -4.74 -7.03
CA LYS A 124 10.68 -4.60 -7.63
C LYS A 124 9.77 -5.72 -7.20
N ILE A 125 8.63 -5.36 -6.59
CA ILE A 125 7.60 -6.29 -6.17
C ILE A 125 6.43 -6.18 -7.14
N VAL A 126 6.08 -7.30 -7.79
CA VAL A 126 5.07 -7.35 -8.86
C VAL A 126 3.98 -8.36 -8.51
N GLY A 127 2.72 -7.93 -8.50
CA GLY A 127 1.60 -8.84 -8.31
C GLY A 127 1.40 -9.77 -9.50
N ILE A 128 1.27 -11.07 -9.22
CA ILE A 128 1.04 -12.13 -10.22
C ILE A 128 -0.46 -12.18 -10.59
N ASN A 129 -1.33 -12.22 -9.57
CA ASN A 129 -2.77 -12.32 -9.75
C ASN A 129 -3.45 -10.97 -9.53
N GLU A 130 -3.77 -10.28 -10.63
CA GLU A 130 -4.44 -8.97 -10.61
C GLU A 130 -5.96 -9.03 -10.46
N HIS A 131 -6.52 -10.21 -10.17
CA HIS A 131 -7.97 -10.36 -10.02
C HIS A 131 -8.43 -9.84 -8.65
N ALA A 132 -9.26 -8.81 -8.72
CA ALA A 132 -10.05 -8.15 -7.68
C ALA A 132 -10.64 -9.01 -6.55
N LEU A 133 -10.80 -10.31 -6.78
CA LEU A 133 -11.52 -11.27 -5.92
C LEU A 133 -10.64 -12.43 -5.45
N ALA A 134 -9.35 -12.43 -5.78
CA ALA A 134 -8.46 -13.51 -5.38
C ALA A 134 -8.22 -13.44 -3.86
N ARG A 135 -8.73 -14.43 -3.12
CA ARG A 135 -8.46 -14.61 -1.68
C ARG A 135 -6.96 -14.78 -1.38
N ASN A 136 -6.18 -15.26 -2.33
CA ASN A 136 -4.75 -15.50 -2.18
C ASN A 136 -3.98 -14.60 -3.14
N SER A 137 -3.46 -13.50 -2.62
CA SER A 137 -2.63 -12.58 -3.38
C SER A 137 -1.19 -13.11 -3.38
N GLN A 138 -0.56 -13.03 -4.56
CA GLN A 138 0.81 -13.46 -4.76
C GLN A 138 1.60 -12.36 -5.46
N TRP A 139 2.86 -12.21 -5.04
CA TRP A 139 3.81 -11.30 -5.64
C TRP A 139 5.14 -11.99 -5.91
N GLU A 140 5.83 -11.53 -6.94
CA GLU A 140 7.21 -11.86 -7.23
C GLU A 140 8.11 -10.70 -6.83
N ILE A 141 9.27 -11.04 -6.27
CA ILE A 141 10.33 -10.09 -5.92
C ILE A 141 11.45 -10.23 -6.93
N TYR A 142 11.75 -9.12 -7.59
CA TYR A 142 12.88 -8.98 -8.49
C TYR A 142 13.92 -8.07 -7.86
N GLU A 143 15.17 -8.50 -7.83
CA GLU A 143 16.31 -7.68 -7.44
C GLU A 143 17.22 -7.52 -8.66
N ASN A 144 17.49 -6.28 -9.06
CA ASN A 144 18.27 -5.97 -10.27
C ASN A 144 17.77 -6.75 -11.51
N ASN A 145 16.44 -6.82 -11.68
CA ASN A 145 15.71 -7.58 -12.72
C ASN A 145 15.84 -9.11 -12.68
N LYS A 146 16.41 -9.70 -11.62
CA LYS A 146 16.43 -11.16 -11.41
C LYS A 146 15.38 -11.55 -10.40
N LEU A 147 14.61 -12.60 -10.68
CA LEU A 147 13.67 -13.16 -9.72
C LEU A 147 14.46 -13.74 -8.54
N VAL A 148 14.23 -13.22 -7.33
CA VAL A 148 14.91 -13.66 -6.10
C VAL A 148 13.96 -14.33 -5.11
N GLY A 149 12.66 -14.04 -5.18
CA GLY A 149 11.71 -14.62 -4.25
C GLY A 149 10.24 -14.37 -4.61
N GLN A 150 9.36 -14.91 -3.78
CA GLN A 150 7.92 -14.82 -3.92
C GLN A 150 7.25 -14.55 -2.57
N ILE A 151 6.10 -13.88 -2.61
CA ILE A 151 5.28 -13.56 -1.44
C ILE A 151 3.90 -14.12 -1.67
N ARG A 152 3.32 -14.77 -0.67
CA ARG A 152 1.93 -15.23 -0.68
C ARG A 152 1.22 -14.90 0.62
N THR A 153 -0.05 -14.54 0.52
CA THR A 153 -0.91 -14.45 1.70
C THR A 153 -1.29 -15.84 2.21
N ASP A 154 -1.29 -16.04 3.53
CA ASP A 154 -1.84 -17.24 4.16
C ASP A 154 -3.21 -16.96 4.78
N HIS A 155 -4.26 -17.13 3.99
CA HIS A 155 -5.65 -17.06 4.44
C HIS A 155 -6.20 -18.41 4.94
N SER A 156 -5.46 -19.10 5.81
CA SER A 156 -6.05 -20.23 6.54
C SER A 156 -7.24 -19.76 7.39
N LEU A 157 -8.32 -20.56 7.44
CA LEU A 157 -9.52 -20.29 8.27
C LEU A 157 -9.15 -20.01 9.75
N LYS A 158 -8.06 -20.62 10.23
CA LYS A 158 -7.51 -20.41 11.58
C LYS A 158 -6.91 -19.01 11.75
N ASN A 159 -6.27 -18.45 10.73
CA ASN A 159 -5.70 -17.09 10.77
C ASN A 159 -6.81 -16.03 10.69
N VAL A 160 -7.82 -16.25 9.85
CA VAL A 160 -8.99 -15.35 9.75
C VAL A 160 -9.76 -15.28 11.07
N ALA A 161 -10.01 -16.43 11.71
CA ALA A 161 -10.66 -16.50 13.02
C ALA A 161 -9.86 -15.83 14.15
N LYS A 162 -8.53 -15.72 13.98
CA LYS A 162 -7.61 -15.08 14.95
C LYS A 162 -7.29 -13.62 14.62
N LEU A 163 -7.87 -13.06 13.55
CA LEU A 163 -7.49 -11.74 13.02
C LEU A 163 -5.96 -11.63 12.84
N LYS A 164 -5.35 -12.72 12.37
CA LYS A 164 -3.92 -12.81 12.12
C LYS A 164 -3.69 -12.57 10.64
N GLU A 165 -3.07 -11.45 10.34
CA GLU A 165 -2.62 -11.09 9.01
C GLU A 165 -1.27 -11.75 8.77
N THR A 166 -1.07 -12.42 7.63
CA THR A 166 0.14 -13.24 7.43
C THR A 166 0.58 -13.28 5.98
N PHE A 167 1.86 -12.96 5.74
CA PHE A 167 2.57 -13.27 4.50
C PHE A 167 3.61 -14.35 4.75
N ILE A 168 3.80 -15.19 3.74
CA ILE A 168 4.93 -16.09 3.62
C ILE A 168 5.81 -15.54 2.49
N LEU A 169 7.06 -15.23 2.82
CA LEU A 169 8.11 -14.83 1.89
C LEU A 169 9.03 -16.04 1.67
N GLU A 170 9.18 -16.45 0.42
CA GLU A 170 10.13 -17.48 -0.02
C GLU A 170 11.25 -16.77 -0.78
N LEU A 171 12.48 -16.80 -0.25
CA LEU A 171 13.66 -16.14 -0.80
C LEU A 171 14.78 -17.17 -0.99
N GLY A 172 14.94 -17.67 -2.21
CA GLY A 172 15.79 -18.83 -2.47
C GLY A 172 15.33 -20.06 -1.67
N GLU A 173 16.20 -20.59 -0.81
CA GLU A 173 15.89 -21.72 0.09
C GLU A 173 15.34 -21.26 1.46
N GLU A 174 15.28 -19.95 1.69
CA GLU A 174 14.87 -19.39 2.97
C GLU A 174 13.39 -19.01 2.97
N THR A 175 12.71 -19.25 4.09
CA THR A 175 11.30 -18.87 4.27
C THR A 175 11.14 -17.97 5.49
N PHE A 176 10.48 -16.84 5.29
CA PHE A 176 10.16 -15.86 6.32
C PHE A 176 8.65 -15.70 6.46
N ASN A 177 8.15 -15.69 7.69
CA ASN A 177 6.75 -15.50 8.00
C ASN A 177 6.55 -14.11 8.59
N PHE A 178 5.89 -13.24 7.85
CA PHE A 178 5.44 -11.94 8.36
C PHE A 178 4.07 -12.13 8.96
N TYR A 179 3.86 -11.65 10.18
CA TYR A 179 2.53 -11.62 10.75
C TYR A 179 2.30 -10.44 11.67
N SER A 180 1.04 -10.11 11.83
CA SER A 180 0.60 -9.11 12.79
C SER A 180 -0.71 -9.55 13.43
N LEU A 181 -0.89 -9.15 14.69
CA LEU A 181 -2.19 -9.17 15.35
C LEU A 181 -2.87 -7.85 15.02
N SER A 182 -4.08 -7.87 14.46
CA SER A 182 -4.79 -6.64 14.04
C SER A 182 -4.97 -5.60 15.17
N ILE A 183 -4.77 -5.99 16.43
CA ILE A 183 -4.74 -5.11 17.60
C ILE A 183 -3.26 -4.81 17.94
N GLY A 184 -2.70 -3.73 17.40
CA GLY A 184 -1.37 -3.24 17.82
C GLY A 184 -0.46 -2.68 16.71
N SER A 185 -0.78 -2.93 15.44
CA SER A 185 0.00 -2.51 14.25
C SER A 185 1.49 -2.87 14.34
N GLU A 186 1.83 -3.94 15.08
CA GLU A 186 3.17 -4.50 15.18
C GLU A 186 3.26 -5.69 14.24
N THR A 187 4.22 -5.64 13.32
CA THR A 187 4.52 -6.72 12.37
C THR A 187 5.77 -7.42 12.82
N LYS A 188 5.68 -8.72 13.05
CA LYS A 188 6.83 -9.58 13.37
C LYS A 188 7.21 -10.40 12.15
N VAL A 189 8.49 -10.69 12.03
CA VAL A 189 9.03 -11.56 11.00
C VAL A 189 9.75 -12.71 11.67
N GLU A 190 9.39 -13.93 11.30
CA GLU A 190 10.01 -15.16 11.82
C GLU A 190 10.68 -15.96 10.71
N LYS A 191 11.84 -16.54 11.02
CA LYS A 191 12.51 -17.56 10.22
C LYS A 191 12.73 -18.77 11.12
N ASN A 192 12.24 -19.95 10.73
CA ASN A 192 12.34 -21.17 11.55
C ASN A 192 11.81 -21.01 12.99
N ASN A 193 10.68 -20.31 13.17
CA ASN A 193 10.07 -19.97 14.48
C ASN A 193 10.93 -19.07 15.40
N LEU A 194 11.97 -18.42 14.86
CA LEU A 194 12.76 -17.42 15.58
C LEU A 194 12.46 -16.04 15.01
N GLU A 195 12.19 -15.07 15.89
CA GLU A 195 11.96 -13.67 15.50
C GLU A 195 13.25 -13.09 14.89
N VAL A 196 13.17 -12.68 13.62
CA VAL A 196 14.29 -12.09 12.88
C VAL A 196 14.13 -10.61 12.64
N ALA A 197 12.91 -10.09 12.68
CA ALA A 197 12.66 -8.67 12.58
C ALA A 197 11.37 -8.26 13.30
N ASN A 198 11.33 -7.01 13.73
CA ASN A 198 10.18 -6.39 14.37
C ASN A 198 9.94 -5.01 13.76
N GLY A 199 8.74 -4.80 13.24
CA GLY A 199 8.31 -3.54 12.65
C GLY A 199 7.01 -3.04 13.24
N LYS A 200 6.78 -1.73 13.14
CA LYS A 200 5.59 -1.10 13.69
C LYS A 200 5.19 0.14 12.92
N ARG A 201 3.87 0.38 12.83
CA ARG A 201 3.33 1.69 12.47
C ARG A 201 3.27 2.60 13.68
N ARG A 202 3.80 3.81 13.53
CA ARG A 202 3.72 4.91 14.52
C ARG A 202 2.80 6.04 14.05
N LYS A 203 2.57 6.99 14.95
CA LYS A 203 1.78 8.20 14.70
C LYS A 203 2.31 8.93 13.45
N GLY A 204 1.39 9.44 12.63
CA GLY A 204 1.73 10.16 11.41
C GLY A 204 2.07 9.27 10.22
N SER A 205 1.68 7.98 10.28
CA SER A 205 1.90 6.99 9.21
C SER A 205 3.39 6.79 8.89
N ILE A 206 4.19 6.71 9.96
CA ILE A 206 5.60 6.34 9.90
C ILE A 206 5.68 4.84 10.17
N TYR A 207 6.39 4.12 9.33
CA TYR A 207 6.58 2.67 9.42
C TYR A 207 8.07 2.43 9.55
N GLY A 208 8.46 1.66 10.57
CA GLY A 208 9.84 1.28 10.79
C GLY A 208 9.95 -0.20 11.10
N ILE A 209 11.09 -0.78 10.72
CA ILE A 209 11.46 -2.17 11.02
C ILE A 209 12.92 -2.21 11.49
N THR A 210 13.19 -3.09 12.46
CA THR A 210 14.53 -3.47 12.89
C THR A 210 14.73 -4.93 12.54
N VAL A 211 15.84 -5.25 11.90
CA VAL A 211 16.24 -6.60 11.54
C VAL A 211 17.40 -7.01 12.42
N ASN A 212 17.39 -8.24 12.93
CA ASN A 212 18.48 -8.73 13.76
C ASN A 212 19.79 -8.85 12.94
N GLU A 213 20.93 -8.77 13.63
CA GLU A 213 22.25 -8.81 12.99
C GLU A 213 22.46 -10.07 12.14
N ALA A 214 21.94 -11.21 12.57
CA ALA A 214 22.06 -12.48 11.85
C ALA A 214 21.35 -12.50 10.47
N ASN A 215 20.41 -11.58 10.22
CA ASN A 215 19.66 -11.51 8.96
C ASN A 215 19.80 -10.14 8.26
N LYS A 216 20.79 -9.31 8.66
CA LYS A 216 21.01 -8.00 8.02
C LYS A 216 21.30 -8.07 6.53
N GLN A 217 21.85 -9.17 6.04
CA GLN A 217 22.03 -9.40 4.60
C GLN A 217 20.71 -9.37 3.80
N HIS A 218 19.55 -9.54 4.45
CA HIS A 218 18.22 -9.49 3.84
C HIS A 218 17.45 -8.21 4.20
N GLU A 219 18.07 -7.25 4.87
CA GLU A 219 17.40 -6.10 5.46
C GLU A 219 16.54 -5.32 4.45
N GLU A 220 17.08 -4.99 3.27
CA GLU A 220 16.36 -4.26 2.23
C GLU A 220 15.12 -5.01 1.72
N VAL A 221 15.25 -6.32 1.49
CA VAL A 221 14.15 -7.17 1.02
C VAL A 221 13.09 -7.29 2.12
N LEU A 222 13.49 -7.52 3.37
CA LEU A 222 12.57 -7.61 4.49
C LEU A 222 11.83 -6.29 4.72
N PHE A 223 12.50 -5.16 4.55
CA PHE A 223 11.87 -3.84 4.59
C PHE A 223 10.88 -3.65 3.43
N ALA A 224 11.24 -4.03 2.20
CA ALA A 224 10.34 -3.92 1.05
C ALA A 224 9.07 -4.76 1.23
N VAL A 225 9.20 -5.98 1.77
CA VAL A 225 8.07 -6.86 2.09
C VAL A 225 7.25 -6.32 3.26
N PHE A 226 7.88 -5.73 4.28
CA PHE A 226 7.19 -5.04 5.37
C PHE A 226 6.35 -3.86 4.86
N VAL A 227 6.89 -3.05 3.94
CA VAL A 227 6.14 -1.96 3.30
C VAL A 227 4.95 -2.54 2.52
N LEU A 228 5.14 -3.60 1.73
CA LEU A 228 4.04 -4.28 1.04
C LEU A 228 2.96 -4.78 2.00
N PHE A 229 3.37 -5.41 3.11
CA PHE A 229 2.47 -5.92 4.14
C PHE A 229 1.56 -4.80 4.67
N ASN A 230 2.14 -3.65 5.00
CA ASN A 230 1.40 -2.47 5.47
C ASN A 230 0.52 -1.83 4.39
N TYR A 231 0.87 -1.97 3.10
CA TYR A 231 -0.02 -1.59 1.99
C TYR A 231 -1.24 -2.50 1.90
N VAL A 232 -1.04 -3.81 2.03
CA VAL A 232 -2.09 -4.81 1.81
C VAL A 232 -3.08 -4.88 2.97
N TYR A 233 -2.60 -4.82 4.21
CA TYR A 233 -3.46 -4.91 5.38
C TYR A 233 -3.90 -3.56 5.94
N GLU A 234 -3.52 -2.49 5.25
CA GLU A 234 -3.86 -1.12 5.59
C GLU A 234 -3.55 -0.69 7.05
N GLN A 235 -2.61 -1.37 7.71
CA GLN A 235 -2.23 -1.17 9.12
C GLN A 235 -1.91 0.26 9.51
#